data_AF-A0A9E5NDQ5-F1
#
_entry.id   AF-A0A9E5NDQ5-F1
#
_cell.length_a   1.000
_cell.length_b   1.000
_cell.length_c   1.000
_cell.angle_alpha   90.00
_cell.angle_beta   90.00
_cell.angle_gamma   90.00
#
_symmetry.space_group_name_H-M   'P 1'
#
loop_
_entity.id
_entity.type
_entity.pdbx_description
1 polymer ?
#
loop_
_entity_poly.entity_id
_entity_poly.type
_entity_poly.pdbx_seq_one_letter_code
_entity_poly.pdbx_strand_id
1 'polypeptide(L)' 'QAVGYGHTDFGAIMQALRDIGYERALTLEPLPPVPDPYVAARLTRYRHLRDVYAEECITRLRQYEKEA' A
#
# COMPACT_ATOMS: atom_id res chain seq x y z
N GLN A 1 5.98 2.46 4.78
CA GLN A 1 5.62 3.47 3.78
C GLN A 1 4.25 3.11 3.20
N ALA A 2 3.44 4.10 2.83
CA ALA A 2 2.12 3.91 2.23
C ALA A 2 2.18 4.01 0.69
N VAL A 3 1.17 3.45 0.01
CA VAL A 3 1.06 3.46 -1.46
C VAL A 3 1.13 4.90 -1.99
N GLY A 4 1.94 5.12 -3.03
CA GLY A 4 2.11 6.43 -3.68
C GLY A 4 3.03 7.44 -2.98
N TYR A 5 3.59 7.12 -1.81
CA TYR A 5 4.54 8.01 -1.09
C TYR A 5 6.01 7.59 -1.20
N GLY A 6 6.31 6.61 -2.06
CA GLY A 6 7.67 6.10 -2.28
C GLY A 6 8.05 6.13 -3.77
N HIS A 7 9.12 5.45 -4.11
CA HIS A 7 9.60 5.36 -5.51
C HIS A 7 8.95 4.21 -6.31
N THR A 8 8.01 3.48 -5.71
CA THR A 8 7.28 2.40 -6.39
C THR A 8 6.30 2.98 -7.39
N ASP A 9 6.44 2.61 -8.66
CA ASP A 9 5.49 2.97 -9.72
C ASP A 9 4.27 2.04 -9.70
N PHE A 10 3.25 2.43 -8.95
CA PHE A 10 2.01 1.66 -8.84
C PHE A 10 1.20 1.66 -10.14
N GLY A 11 1.30 2.69 -10.98
CA GLY A 11 0.60 2.73 -12.26
C GLY A 11 1.10 1.64 -13.20
N ALA A 12 2.42 1.54 -13.36
CA ALA A 12 3.05 0.48 -14.16
C ALA A 12 2.73 -0.93 -13.62
N ILE A 13 2.72 -1.11 -12.29
CA ILE A 13 2.34 -2.39 -11.66
C ILE A 13 0.89 -2.75 -11.97
N MET A 14 -0.05 -1.81 -11.82
CA MET A 14 -1.46 -2.05 -12.10
C MET A 14 -1.70 -2.39 -13.58
N GLN A 15 -1.01 -1.70 -14.49
CA GLN A 15 -1.04 -2.02 -15.92
C GLN A 15 -0.54 -3.45 -16.18
N ALA A 16 0.62 -3.82 -15.62
CA ALA A 16 1.19 -5.15 -15.82
C ALA A 16 0.27 -6.27 -15.27
N LEU A 17 -0.38 -6.05 -14.12
CA LEU A 17 -1.34 -7.00 -13.57
C LEU A 17 -2.58 -7.17 -14.46
N ARG A 18 -3.05 -6.09 -15.09
CA ARG A 18 -4.13 -6.14 -16.07
C ARG A 18 -3.72 -6.89 -17.33
N ASP A 19 -2.54 -6.62 -17.86
CA ASP A 19 -2.05 -7.22 -19.10
C ASP A 19 -1.95 -8.74 -19.02
N ILE A 20 -1.65 -9.29 -17.83
CA ILE A 20 -1.60 -10.74 -17.58
C ILE A 20 -2.95 -11.34 -17.16
N GLY A 21 -4.01 -10.53 -17.05
CA GLY A 21 -5.33 -10.98 -16.59
C GLY A 21 -5.36 -11.45 -15.14
N TYR A 22 -4.65 -10.77 -14.24
CA TYR A 22 -4.65 -11.13 -12.82
C TYR A 22 -5.98 -10.74 -12.15
N GLU A 23 -6.70 -11.74 -11.61
CA GLU A 23 -8.05 -11.56 -11.01
C GLU A 23 -8.10 -11.82 -9.49
N ARG A 24 -6.95 -12.06 -8.85
CA ARG A 24 -6.90 -12.39 -7.42
C ARG A 24 -6.72 -11.14 -6.56
N ALA A 25 -6.84 -11.32 -5.25
CA ALA A 25 -6.68 -10.22 -4.31
C ALA A 25 -5.24 -9.70 -4.29
N LEU A 26 -5.09 -8.41 -3.99
CA LEU A 26 -3.82 -7.76 -3.66
C LEU A 26 -3.78 -7.49 -2.16
N THR A 27 -2.66 -7.82 -1.52
CA THR A 27 -2.42 -7.52 -0.10
C THR A 27 -1.43 -6.37 0.01
N LEU A 28 -1.69 -5.47 0.96
CA LEU A 28 -0.85 -4.32 1.25
C LEU A 28 -0.27 -4.49 2.66
N GLU A 29 1.03 -4.25 2.80
CA GLU A 29 1.74 -4.28 4.09
C GLU A 29 2.31 -2.89 4.45
N PRO A 30 1.45 -1.87 4.64
CA PRO A 30 1.93 -0.55 4.99
C PRO A 30 2.46 -0.54 6.42
N LEU A 31 3.72 -0.11 6.56
CA LEU A 31 4.36 0.12 7.85
C LEU A 31 4.51 1.62 8.14
N PRO A 32 4.37 2.07 9.40
CA PRO A 32 4.69 3.45 9.78
C PRO A 32 6.11 3.84 9.34
N PRO A 33 6.36 5.11 8.99
CA PRO A 33 7.68 5.61 8.63
C PRO A 33 8.54 5.79 9.88
N VAL A 34 8.98 4.68 10.46
CA VAL A 34 9.92 4.65 11.59
C VAL A 34 11.23 3.98 11.15
N PRO A 35 12.35 4.26 11.83
CA PRO A 35 13.66 3.73 11.44
C PRO A 35 13.73 2.18 11.47
N ASP A 36 12.96 1.55 12.35
CA ASP A 36 12.88 0.10 12.48
C ASP A 36 11.45 -0.42 12.19
N PRO A 37 11.23 -1.13 11.09
CA PRO A 37 9.92 -1.65 10.70
C PRO A 37 9.36 -2.69 11.69
N TYR A 38 10.22 -3.45 12.39
CA TYR A 38 9.80 -4.44 13.38
C TYR A 38 9.32 -3.76 14.66
N VAL A 39 9.95 -2.64 15.02
CA VAL A 39 9.48 -1.78 16.12
C VAL A 39 8.13 -1.15 15.77
N ALA A 40 7.94 -0.71 14.52
CA ALA A 40 6.66 -0.20 14.01
C ALA A 40 5.52 -1.23 14.14
N ALA A 41 5.81 -2.48 13.78
CA ALA A 41 4.84 -3.57 13.80
C ALA A 41 4.44 -4.02 15.22
N ARG A 42 5.31 -3.81 16.22
CA ARG A 42 5.11 -4.29 17.60
C ARG A 42 4.63 -3.23 18.58
N LEU A 43 4.87 -1.94 18.31
CA LEU A 43 4.49 -0.87 19.23
C LEU A 43 3.01 -0.50 19.15
N THR A 44 2.29 -0.69 20.26
CA THR A 44 0.89 -0.28 20.43
C THR A 44 0.69 1.22 20.19
N ARG A 45 1.71 2.03 20.44
CA ARG A 45 1.71 3.49 20.20
C ARG A 45 1.31 3.86 18.77
N TYR A 46 1.62 3.02 17.78
CA TYR A 46 1.33 3.28 16.36
C TYR A 46 0.09 2.54 15.85
N ARG A 47 -0.67 1.86 16.72
CA ARG A 47 -1.85 1.08 16.30
C ARG A 47 -2.89 1.95 15.61
N HIS A 48 -3.12 3.17 16.10
CA HIS A 48 -4.06 4.12 15.51
C HIS A 48 -3.69 4.56 14.07
N LEU A 49 -2.41 4.52 13.71
CA LEU A 49 -1.97 4.87 12.36
C LEU A 49 -2.21 3.75 11.34
N ARG A 50 -2.45 2.51 11.80
CA ARG A 50 -2.64 1.36 10.90
C ARG A 50 -3.87 1.53 10.05
N ASP A 51 -4.98 1.93 10.66
CA ASP A 51 -6.25 2.11 9.96
C ASP A 51 -6.16 3.27 8.97
N VAL A 52 -5.50 4.38 9.37
CA VAL A 52 -5.25 5.53 8.48
C VAL A 52 -4.41 5.10 7.27
N TYR A 53 -3.30 4.41 7.47
CA TYR A 53 -2.48 3.95 6.36
C TYR A 53 -3.18 2.90 5.49
N ALA A 54 -4.00 2.03 6.08
CA ALA A 54 -4.79 1.06 5.34
C ALA A 54 -5.80 1.78 4.41
N GLU A 55 -6.55 2.74 4.93
CA GLU A 55 -7.50 3.55 4.16
C GLU A 55 -6.81 4.33 3.03
N GLU A 56 -5.69 4.99 3.33
CA GLU A 56 -4.90 5.71 2.33
C GLU A 56 -4.40 4.79 1.22
N CYS A 57 -3.90 3.60 1.57
CA CYS A 57 -3.36 2.67 0.59
C CYS A 57 -4.47 2.09 -0.29
N ILE A 58 -5.61 1.71 0.29
CA ILE A 58 -6.76 1.20 -0.46
C ILE A 58 -7.26 2.27 -1.43
N THR A 59 -7.45 3.51 -0.94
CA THR A 59 -7.96 4.62 -1.76
C THR A 59 -7.08 4.88 -2.98
N ARG A 60 -5.76 4.97 -2.77
CA ARG A 60 -4.81 5.22 -3.85
C ARG A 60 -4.66 4.04 -4.80
N LEU A 61 -4.62 2.80 -4.30
CA LEU A 61 -4.51 1.63 -5.16
C LEU A 61 -5.75 1.49 -6.07
N ARG A 62 -6.94 1.79 -5.55
CA ARG A 62 -8.19 1.85 -6.34
C ARG A 62 -8.18 2.98 -7.37
N GLN A 63 -7.47 4.08 -7.11
CA GLN A 63 -7.29 5.13 -8.09
C GLN A 63 -6.39 4.65 -9.23
N TYR A 64 -5.21 4.08 -8.92
CA TYR A 64 -4.32 3.50 -9.93
C TYR A 64 -4.99 2.39 -10.75
N GLU A 65 -5.83 1.56 -10.13
CA GLU A 65 -6.61 0.55 -10.82
C GLU A 65 -7.57 1.12 -11.88
N LYS A 66 -8.15 2.30 -11.63
CA LYS A 66 -9.06 2.98 -12.57
C LYS A 66 -8.31 3.70 -13.70
N GLU A 67 -7.08 4.10 -13.43
CA GLU A 67 -6.23 4.86 -14.37
C GLU A 67 -5.41 3.94 -15.29
N ALA A 68 -5.14 2.69 -14.88
CA ALA A 68 -4.66 1.59 -15.72
C ALA A 68 -5.78 1.04 -16.62
#